data_AF-V4L9B9-F1
#
_entry.id   AF-V4L9B9-F1
#
_cell.length_a   1.000
_cell.length_b   1.000
_cell.length_c   1.000
_cell.angle_alpha   90.00
_cell.angle_beta   90.00
_cell.angle_gamma   90.00
#
_symmetry.space_group_name_H-M   'P 1'
#
loop_
_entity.id
_entity.type
_entity.pdbx_description
1 polymer ?
#
loop_
_entity_poly.entity_id
_entity_poly.type
_entity_poly.pdbx_seq_one_letter_code
_entity_poly.pdbx_strand_id
1 'polypeptide(L)'
;MVVASNSVPHLFALSPLLGEEDGITNELLTQNEQFFNQISANLTNPTSSRLTENLTLLYKSRENIRKLLKCLNENVPEPMKHMPPLPEQLNDELATILPPSDLPQLQ
;
A
#
# COMPACT_ATOMS: atom_id res chain seq x y z
N MET A 1 14.18 -21.59 19.93
CA MET A 1 12.83 -21.11 19.55
C MET A 1 12.92 -20.69 18.10
N VAL A 2 12.35 -21.50 17.21
CA VAL A 2 12.47 -21.32 15.75
C VAL A 2 11.63 -20.10 15.37
N VAL A 3 12.29 -19.01 14.99
CA VAL A 3 11.61 -17.88 14.35
C VAL A 3 11.30 -18.35 12.93
N ALA A 4 10.06 -18.75 12.70
CA ALA A 4 9.60 -19.12 11.36
C ALA A 4 9.70 -17.87 10.48
N SER A 5 10.63 -17.91 9.53
CA SER A 5 10.60 -17.03 8.36
C SER A 5 9.29 -17.29 7.63
N ASN A 6 8.30 -16.42 7.85
CA ASN A 6 7.12 -16.33 7.00
C ASN A 6 7.51 -15.63 5.69
N SER A 7 8.37 -16.27 4.88
CA SER A 7 8.40 -15.96 3.46
C SER A 7 7.09 -16.48 2.90
N VAL A 8 6.11 -15.58 2.75
CA VAL A 8 4.81 -15.86 2.17
C VAL A 8 5.02 -16.33 0.72
N PRO A 9 4.82 -17.62 0.38
CA PRO A 9 5.05 -18.12 -0.97
C PRO A 9 3.93 -17.74 -1.96
N HIS A 10 2.98 -16.91 -1.53
CA HIS A 10 1.73 -16.64 -2.26
C HIS A 10 1.73 -15.36 -3.09
N LEU A 11 2.80 -14.57 -3.10
CA LEU A 11 2.86 -13.35 -3.93
C LEU A 11 2.84 -13.65 -5.45
N PHE A 12 3.06 -14.92 -5.84
CA PHE A 12 3.00 -15.37 -7.23
C PHE A 12 1.59 -15.69 -7.77
N ALA A 13 0.53 -15.50 -7.00
CA ALA A 13 -0.84 -15.86 -7.43
C ALA A 13 -1.67 -14.71 -8.03
N LEU A 14 -1.07 -13.55 -8.34
CA LEU A 14 -1.75 -12.43 -9.02
C LEU A 14 -1.66 -12.48 -10.56
N SER A 15 -0.93 -13.45 -11.11
CA SER A 15 -0.67 -13.57 -12.55
C SER A 15 -1.89 -13.60 -13.48
N PRO A 16 -3.06 -14.14 -13.11
CA PRO A 16 -4.22 -14.10 -14.01
C PRO A 16 -4.98 -12.76 -13.99
N LEU A 17 -4.69 -11.89 -13.02
CA LEU A 17 -5.42 -10.65 -12.79
C LEU A 17 -4.75 -9.44 -13.46
N LEU A 18 -3.46 -9.56 -13.75
CA LEU A 18 -2.63 -8.49 -14.27
C LEU A 18 -2.11 -8.89 -15.65
N GLY A 19 -2.90 -8.58 -16.69
CA GLY A 19 -2.40 -8.54 -18.06
C GLY A 19 -1.34 -7.44 -18.20
N GLU A 20 -0.55 -7.49 -19.27
CA GLU A 20 0.70 -6.75 -19.55
C GLU A 20 0.72 -5.20 -19.36
N GLU A 21 -0.35 -4.58 -18.87
CA GLU A 21 -0.37 -3.22 -18.28
C GLU A 21 0.23 -3.17 -16.84
N ASP A 22 0.75 -4.31 -16.38
CA ASP A 22 1.13 -4.70 -15.01
C ASP A 22 2.29 -3.92 -14.35
N GLY A 23 3.09 -3.16 -15.11
CA GLY A 23 4.32 -2.55 -14.59
C GLY A 23 4.09 -1.56 -13.45
N ILE A 24 3.13 -0.64 -13.62
CA ILE A 24 2.86 0.43 -12.65
C ILE A 24 2.16 -0.12 -11.41
N THR A 25 1.20 -1.04 -11.58
CA THR A 25 0.47 -1.66 -10.46
C THR A 25 1.42 -2.44 -9.56
N ASN A 26 2.26 -3.29 -10.16
CA ASN A 26 3.24 -4.07 -9.41
C ASN A 26 4.29 -3.19 -8.72
N GLU A 27 4.75 -2.12 -9.39
CA GLU A 27 5.68 -1.16 -8.78
C GLU A 27 5.07 -0.48 -7.54
N LEU A 28 3.83 0.01 -7.63
CA LEU A 28 3.15 0.68 -6.50
C LEU A 28 2.92 -0.28 -5.32
N LEU A 29 2.58 -1.54 -5.59
CA LEU A 29 2.44 -2.59 -4.57
C LEU A 29 3.77 -2.92 -3.90
N THR A 30 4.84 -3.07 -4.69
CA THR A 30 6.20 -3.34 -4.19
C THR A 30 6.69 -2.18 -3.31
N GLN A 31 6.47 -0.93 -3.73
CA GLN A 31 6.81 0.24 -2.94
C GLN A 31 6.06 0.28 -1.59
N ASN A 32 4.76 -0.06 -1.60
CA ASN A 32 3.98 -0.15 -0.36
C ASN A 32 4.54 -1.20 0.61
N GLU A 33 4.88 -2.39 0.10
CA GLU A 33 5.53 -3.44 0.89
C GLU A 33 6.81 -2.91 1.57
N GLN A 34 7.67 -2.23 0.81
CA GLN A 34 8.89 -1.64 1.34
C GLN A 34 8.63 -0.59 2.42
N PHE A 35 7.65 0.30 2.21
CA PHE A 35 7.28 1.32 3.19
C PHE A 35 6.76 0.70 4.50
N PHE A 36 5.91 -0.32 4.41
CA PHE A 36 5.38 -0.99 5.60
C PHE A 36 6.44 -1.79 6.35
N ASN A 37 7.37 -2.43 5.64
CA ASN A 37 8.52 -3.08 6.25
C ASN A 37 9.42 -2.08 6.99
N GLN A 38 9.65 -0.90 6.41
CA GLN A 38 10.42 0.15 7.05
C GLN A 38 9.71 0.75 8.28
N ILE A 39 8.38 0.96 8.21
CA ILE A 39 7.58 1.38 9.36
C ILE A 39 7.69 0.35 10.49
N SER A 40 7.56 -0.93 10.19
CA SER A 40 7.69 -2.01 11.16
C SER A 40 9.08 -2.02 11.82
N ALA A 41 10.15 -1.89 11.04
CA ALA A 41 11.52 -1.79 11.55
C ALA A 41 11.72 -0.55 12.44
N ASN A 42 11.12 0.59 12.07
CA ASN A 42 11.19 1.82 12.84
C ASN A 42 10.44 1.71 14.19
N LEU A 43 9.30 1.01 14.22
CA LEU A 43 8.52 0.78 15.45
C LEU A 43 9.19 -0.19 16.42
N THR A 44 10.03 -1.10 15.92
CA THR A 44 10.76 -2.08 16.74
C THR A 44 12.09 -1.55 17.29
N ASN A 45 12.55 -0.38 16.86
CA ASN A 45 13.79 0.23 17.35
C ASN A 45 13.52 1.14 18.57
N PRO A 46 13.92 0.75 19.79
CA PRO A 46 13.57 1.46 21.03
C PRO A 46 14.32 2.79 21.24
N THR A 47 15.23 3.16 20.35
CA THR A 47 16.25 4.21 20.61
C THR A 47 16.06 5.49 19.81
N SER A 48 15.16 5.52 18.82
CA SER A 48 14.92 6.69 17.98
C SER A 48 13.44 6.83 17.68
N SER A 49 12.83 7.92 18.15
CA SER A 49 11.48 8.31 17.73
C SER A 49 11.50 8.62 16.24
N ARG A 50 11.28 7.60 15.41
CA ARG A 50 11.17 7.72 13.94
C ARG A 50 9.74 8.03 13.49
N LEU A 51 8.98 8.72 14.34
CA LEU A 51 7.58 9.06 14.10
C LEU A 51 7.41 9.86 12.81
N THR A 52 8.22 10.90 12.60
CA THR A 52 8.17 11.75 11.39
C THR A 52 8.49 10.96 10.12
N GLU A 53 9.41 10.00 10.19
CA GLU A 53 9.73 9.11 9.08
C GLU A 53 8.56 8.17 8.77
N ASN A 54 7.97 7.55 9.80
CA ASN A 54 6.78 6.71 9.65
C ASN A 54 5.61 7.49 9.06
N LEU A 55 5.39 8.74 9.49
CA LEU A 55 4.36 9.60 8.95
C LEU A 55 4.57 9.89 7.46
N THR A 56 5.82 10.15 7.07
CA THR A 56 6.21 10.35 5.67
C THR A 56 5.98 9.09 4.83
N LEU A 57 6.30 7.91 5.35
CA LEU A 57 6.09 6.63 4.68
C LEU A 57 4.59 6.31 4.53
N LEU A 58 3.80 6.55 5.58
CA LEU A 58 2.34 6.41 5.54
C LEU A 58 1.72 7.34 4.50
N TYR A 59 2.21 8.58 4.40
CA TYR A 59 1.78 9.52 3.37
C TYR A 59 2.06 9.01 1.96
N LYS A 60 3.28 8.54 1.70
CA LYS A 60 3.63 7.95 0.38
C LYS A 60 2.80 6.72 0.07
N SER A 61 2.56 5.87 1.06
CA SER A 61 1.73 4.68 0.89
C SER A 61 0.29 5.02 0.54
N ARG A 62 -0.27 6.06 1.18
CA ARG A 62 -1.60 6.60 0.84
C ARG A 62 -1.68 6.99 -0.64
N GLU A 63 -0.69 7.72 -1.14
CA GLU A 63 -0.67 8.14 -2.55
C GLU A 63 -0.58 6.95 -3.50
N ASN A 64 0.18 5.92 -3.15
CA ASN A 64 0.24 4.68 -3.93
C ASN A 64 -1.11 3.95 -3.94
N ILE A 65 -1.78 3.84 -2.79
CA ILE A 65 -3.13 3.24 -2.69
C ILE A 65 -4.13 4.03 -3.53
N ARG A 66 -4.08 5.37 -3.47
CA ARG A 66 -4.97 6.24 -4.26
C ARG A 66 -4.78 6.04 -5.77
N LYS A 67 -3.53 5.91 -6.23
CA LYS A 67 -3.22 5.58 -7.63
C LYS A 67 -3.73 4.20 -8.02
N LEU A 68 -3.51 3.19 -7.17
CA LEU A 68 -4.00 1.83 -7.40
C LEU A 68 -5.52 1.79 -7.52
N LEU A 69 -6.26 2.43 -6.62
CA LEU A 69 -7.72 2.51 -6.68
C LEU A 69 -8.20 3.21 -7.96
N LYS A 70 -7.53 4.28 -8.38
CA LYS A 70 -7.82 4.95 -9.66
C LYS A 70 -7.60 4.01 -10.85
N CYS A 71 -6.45 3.31 -10.90
CA CYS A 71 -6.14 2.35 -11.94
C CYS A 71 -7.17 1.21 -11.99
N LEU A 72 -7.55 0.67 -10.83
CA LEU A 72 -8.56 -0.39 -10.73
C LEU A 72 -9.94 0.08 -11.21
N ASN A 73 -10.30 1.34 -10.95
CA ASN A 73 -11.57 1.90 -11.39
C ASN A 73 -11.60 2.24 -12.89
N GLU A 74 -10.47 2.68 -13.45
CA GLU A 74 -10.35 3.05 -14.87
C GLU A 74 -10.13 1.83 -15.79
N ASN A 75 -9.39 0.83 -15.32
CA ASN A 75 -8.97 -0.34 -16.09
C ASN A 75 -9.27 -1.64 -15.34
N VAL A 76 -10.56 -1.96 -15.16
CA VAL A 76 -10.99 -3.19 -14.49
C VAL A 76 -10.68 -4.41 -15.38
N PRO A 77 -9.80 -5.34 -14.96
CA PRO A 77 -9.55 -6.58 -15.67
C PRO A 77 -10.81 -7.46 -15.74
N GLU A 78 -10.99 -8.21 -16.83
CA GLU A 78 -12.16 -9.08 -17.05
C GLU A 78 -12.49 -9.98 -15.84
N PRO A 79 -11.53 -10.64 -15.18
CA PRO A 79 -11.82 -11.46 -14.00
C PRO A 79 -12.40 -10.66 -12.83
N MET A 80 -12.00 -9.39 -12.68
CA MET A 80 -12.45 -8.52 -11.60
C MET A 80 -13.83 -7.94 -11.84
N LYS A 81 -14.34 -7.94 -13.09
CA LYS A 81 -15.72 -7.50 -13.40
C LYS A 81 -16.79 -8.35 -12.74
N HIS A 82 -16.44 -9.57 -12.33
CA HIS A 82 -17.32 -10.47 -11.59
C HIS A 82 -17.25 -10.27 -10.07
N MET A 83 -16.31 -9.47 -9.57
CA MET A 83 -16.25 -9.12 -8.16
C MET A 83 -17.29 -8.04 -7.84
N PRO A 84 -17.85 -8.03 -6.62
CA PRO A 84 -18.65 -6.90 -6.20
C PRO A 84 -17.83 -5.60 -6.29
N PRO A 85 -18.47 -4.47 -6.65
CA PRO A 85 -17.79 -3.18 -6.69
C PRO A 85 -17.22 -2.84 -5.32
N LEU A 86 -16.08 -2.17 -5.31
CA LEU A 86 -15.50 -1.67 -4.07
C LEU A 86 -16.49 -0.72 -3.38
N PRO A 87 -16.62 -0.73 -2.05
CA PRO A 87 -17.49 0.19 -1.35
C PRO A 87 -17.11 1.65 -1.67
N GLU A 88 -18.08 2.48 -2.05
CA GLU A 88 -17.86 3.91 -2.36
C GLU A 88 -17.20 4.65 -1.19
N GLN A 89 -17.53 4.24 0.04
CA GLN A 89 -17.00 4.78 1.29
C GLN A 89 -15.50 4.54 1.47
N LEU A 90 -14.92 3.52 0.80
CA LEU A 90 -13.51 3.18 0.93
C LEU A 90 -12.60 4.29 0.37
N ASN A 91 -13.05 5.02 -0.65
CA ASN A 91 -12.33 6.16 -1.21
C ASN A 91 -12.24 7.33 -0.22
N ASP A 92 -13.33 7.59 0.52
CA ASP A 92 -13.43 8.70 1.47
C ASP A 92 -12.79 8.35 2.83
N GLU A 93 -12.94 7.11 3.29
CA GLU A 93 -12.34 6.62 4.54
C GLU A 93 -10.81 6.46 4.43
N LEU A 94 -10.28 5.95 3.32
CA LEU A 94 -8.83 5.91 3.13
C LEU A 94 -8.21 7.31 3.05
N ALA A 95 -8.99 8.30 2.60
CA ALA A 95 -8.58 9.69 2.64
C ALA A 95 -8.51 10.25 4.08
N THR A 96 -9.19 9.64 5.04
CA THR A 96 -9.23 10.08 6.45
C THR A 96 -8.34 9.28 7.38
N ILE A 97 -8.08 8.00 7.10
CA ILE A 97 -7.24 7.13 7.95
C ILE A 97 -5.75 7.49 7.85
N LEU A 98 -5.31 7.93 6.67
CA LEU A 98 -3.90 8.26 6.42
C LEU A 98 -3.70 9.79 6.43
N PRO A 99 -2.58 10.28 6.99
CA PRO A 99 -2.34 11.70 7.16
C PRO A 99 -2.52 12.51 5.86
N PRO A 100 -3.13 13.71 5.92
CA PRO A 100 -3.22 14.61 4.78
C PRO A 100 -1.83 15.06 4.30
N SER A 101 -1.69 15.31 3.00
CA SER A 101 -0.45 15.83 2.38
C SER A 101 0.07 17.09 3.04
N ASP A 102 -0.84 17.91 3.58
CA ASP A 102 -0.56 19.24 4.10
C ASP A 102 -0.16 19.24 5.58
N LEU A 103 0.44 18.15 6.06
CA LEU A 103 1.01 18.16 7.40
C LEU A 103 2.12 19.21 7.44
N PRO A 104 2.02 20.22 8.32
CA PRO A 104 3.07 21.23 8.45
C PRO A 104 4.37 20.49 8.73
N GLN A 105 5.39 20.77 7.91
CA GLN A 105 6.74 20.28 8.12
C GLN A 105 7.13 20.61 9.56
N LEU A 106 7.12 19.60 10.44
CA LEU A 106 7.61 19.75 11.81
C LEU A 106 9.12 19.96 11.70
N GLN A 107 9.53 21.24 11.73
CA GLN A 107 10.92 21.67 11.83
C GLN A 107 11.53 21.27 13.16
#